data_AF-A0A1G2YUE7-F1
#
_entry.id   AF-A0A1G2YUE7-F1
#
_cell.length_a   1.000
_cell.length_b   1.000
_cell.length_c   1.000
_cell.angle_alpha   90.00
_cell.angle_beta   90.00
_cell.angle_gamma   90.00
#
_symmetry.space_group_name_H-M   'P 1'
#
loop_
_entity.id
_entity.type
_entity.pdbx_description
1 polymer ?
#
loop_
_entity_poly.entity_id
_entity_poly.type
_entity_poly.pdbx_seq_one_letter_code
_entity_poly.pdbx_strand_id
1 'polypeptide(L)'
;MQFAGLFVSILLTSAPLETHKQGKVVKMGQQSRDSRKQKDSAIKKIIDDFVNGLSDEHRMLVILKSQLYDNTWEPMLDDLRHRLEGKPYIFKLVNRIEDDIKRIEQMRKFETEHNIDLADYVNLP
;
A
#
# COMPACT_ATOMS: atom_id res chain seq x y z
N MET A 1 -60.85 -18.62 -52.25
CA MET A 1 -61.16 -17.51 -53.18
C MET A 1 -59.98 -16.54 -53.19
N GLN A 2 -59.75 -15.90 -54.34
CA GLN A 2 -58.75 -14.85 -54.65
C GLN A 2 -57.26 -15.30 -54.65
N PHE A 3 -56.68 -15.59 -55.83
CA PHE A 3 -56.01 -14.66 -56.80
C PHE A 3 -54.69 -14.12 -56.23
N ALA A 4 -53.55 -14.53 -56.82
CA ALA A 4 -52.79 -13.80 -57.85
C ALA A 4 -52.07 -12.57 -57.26
N GLY A 5 -50.80 -12.31 -57.51
CA GLY A 5 -49.81 -12.83 -58.43
C GLY A 5 -48.56 -11.94 -58.31
N LEU A 6 -47.49 -12.30 -59.04
CA LEU A 6 -46.52 -11.44 -59.74
C LEU A 6 -46.07 -10.11 -59.07
N PHE A 7 -44.78 -9.81 -58.89
CA PHE A 7 -43.83 -9.37 -59.91
C PHE A 7 -42.43 -9.22 -59.25
N VAL A 8 -41.37 -9.81 -59.82
CA VAL A 8 -40.33 -9.15 -60.65
C VAL A 8 -39.46 -8.11 -59.93
N SER A 9 -38.29 -8.62 -59.52
CA SER A 9 -36.91 -8.15 -59.70
C SER A 9 -36.55 -6.69 -60.11
N ILE A 10 -35.34 -6.33 -59.64
CA ILE A 10 -34.33 -5.37 -60.15
C ILE A 10 -34.46 -3.92 -59.65
N LEU A 11 -33.47 -3.44 -58.88
CA LEU A 11 -32.48 -2.49 -59.40
C LEU A 11 -31.33 -2.21 -58.40
N LEU A 12 -30.15 -2.38 -58.97
CA LEU A 12 -28.83 -1.96 -58.53
C LEU A 12 -28.81 -0.45 -58.23
N THR A 13 -28.31 -0.05 -57.06
CA THR A 13 -27.76 1.30 -56.88
C THR A 13 -26.35 1.19 -56.31
N SER A 14 -25.42 1.70 -57.11
CA SER A 14 -24.00 1.87 -56.83
C SER A 14 -23.79 3.27 -56.27
N ALA A 15 -22.97 3.41 -55.22
CA ALA A 15 -21.95 4.46 -54.99
C ALA A 15 -21.56 4.54 -53.49
N PRO A 16 -20.54 5.32 -53.07
CA PRO A 16 -19.12 5.14 -53.36
C PRO A 16 -18.22 5.25 -52.10
N LEU A 17 -16.93 4.97 -52.30
CA LEU A 17 -15.75 5.16 -51.43
C LEU A 17 -15.92 5.94 -50.11
N GLU A 18 -15.76 5.25 -48.98
CA GLU A 18 -15.32 5.91 -47.73
C GLU A 18 -13.81 6.05 -47.69
N THR A 19 -13.40 7.26 -47.29
CA THR A 19 -12.03 7.73 -47.18
C THR A 19 -11.41 7.32 -45.86
N HIS A 20 -10.09 7.11 -45.90
CA HIS A 20 -9.19 6.88 -44.77
C HIS A 20 -9.51 7.67 -43.49
N LYS A 21 -9.51 6.96 -42.33
CA LYS A 21 -8.95 7.50 -41.09
C LYS A 21 -7.72 6.70 -40.69
N GLN A 22 -6.58 7.39 -40.78
CA GLN A 22 -5.28 6.95 -40.29
C GLN A 22 -5.33 6.65 -38.79
N GLY A 23 -4.56 5.63 -38.39
CA GLY A 23 -4.61 5.01 -37.07
C GLY A 23 -4.27 5.94 -35.91
N LYS A 24 -5.10 5.86 -34.87
CA LYS A 24 -4.72 6.20 -33.50
C LYS A 24 -4.39 4.90 -32.79
N VAL A 25 -3.17 4.41 -33.03
CA VAL A 25 -2.67 3.16 -32.43
C VAL A 25 -1.85 3.51 -31.18
N VAL A 26 -2.43 3.14 -30.04
CA VAL A 26 -1.89 2.96 -28.67
C VAL A 26 -1.28 4.17 -27.94
N LYS A 27 -2.06 4.78 -27.02
CA LYS A 27 -1.54 5.54 -25.85
C LYS A 27 -2.24 5.16 -24.53
N MET A 28 -2.88 3.98 -24.48
CA MET A 28 -3.68 3.55 -23.33
C MET A 28 -2.86 2.82 -22.24
N GLY A 29 -1.62 2.39 -22.54
CA GLY A 29 -0.82 1.52 -21.67
C GLY A 29 0.44 2.13 -21.03
N GLN A 30 0.84 3.35 -21.42
CA GLN A 30 2.03 4.04 -20.88
C GLN A 30 1.66 4.95 -19.70
N GLN A 31 0.56 5.73 -19.80
CA GLN A 31 0.09 6.60 -18.73
C GLN A 31 -0.21 5.85 -17.41
N SER A 32 -0.70 4.62 -17.48
CA SER A 32 -1.02 3.81 -16.28
C SER A 32 0.19 3.16 -15.62
N ARG A 33 1.34 3.09 -16.30
CA ARG A 33 2.61 2.57 -15.74
C ARG A 33 3.42 3.68 -15.11
N ASP A 34 3.53 4.83 -15.77
CA ASP A 34 4.30 5.96 -15.28
C ASP A 34 3.70 6.51 -13.97
N SER A 35 2.36 6.61 -13.88
CA SER A 35 1.67 7.03 -12.66
C SER A 35 1.82 6.05 -11.50
N ARG A 36 1.86 4.73 -11.76
CA ARG A 36 2.11 3.72 -10.73
C ARG A 36 3.54 3.82 -10.20
N LYS A 37 4.52 3.87 -11.11
CA LYS A 37 5.94 3.99 -10.74
C LYS A 37 6.22 5.25 -9.91
N GLN A 38 5.59 6.37 -10.26
CA GLN A 38 5.69 7.61 -9.48
C GLN A 38 5.07 7.48 -8.09
N LYS A 39 3.90 6.85 -7.98
CA LYS A 39 3.25 6.59 -6.69
C LYS A 39 4.12 5.68 -5.80
N ASP A 40 4.66 4.61 -6.35
CA ASP A 40 5.51 3.67 -5.61
C ASP A 40 6.80 4.36 -5.12
N SER A 41 7.41 5.19 -5.98
CA SER A 41 8.57 6.01 -5.59
C SER A 41 8.25 7.01 -4.49
N ALA A 42 7.05 7.61 -4.50
CA ALA A 42 6.63 8.55 -3.48
C ALA A 42 6.40 7.85 -2.13
N ILE A 43 5.74 6.69 -2.15
CA ILE A 43 5.53 5.86 -0.93
C ILE A 43 6.89 5.44 -0.35
N LYS A 44 7.80 4.94 -1.20
CA LYS A 44 9.14 4.57 -0.73
C LYS A 44 9.85 5.73 -0.04
N LYS A 45 9.77 6.93 -0.62
CA LYS A 45 10.38 8.12 -0.01
C LYS A 45 9.77 8.45 1.36
N ILE A 46 8.45 8.32 1.52
CA ILE A 46 7.77 8.55 2.81
C ILE A 46 8.27 7.56 3.86
N ILE A 47 8.41 6.28 3.49
CA ILE A 47 8.93 5.23 4.37
C ILE A 47 10.39 5.53 4.75
N ASP A 48 11.24 5.80 3.76
CA ASP A 48 12.65 6.11 3.99
C ASP A 48 12.81 7.33 4.93
N ASP A 49 12.05 8.41 4.69
CA ASP A 49 12.09 9.63 5.51
C ASP A 49 11.66 9.35 6.96
N PHE A 50 10.58 8.57 7.15
CA PHE A 50 10.11 8.19 8.49
C PHE A 50 11.13 7.35 9.24
N VAL A 51 11.65 6.30 8.59
CA VAL A 51 12.65 5.39 9.16
C VAL A 51 13.93 6.15 9.53
N ASN A 52 14.40 7.07 8.67
CA ASN A 52 15.57 7.90 8.96
C ASN A 52 15.36 8.85 10.15
N GLY A 53 14.11 9.24 10.43
CA GLY A 53 13.75 10.06 11.58
C GLY A 53 13.62 9.30 12.91
N LEU A 54 13.67 7.97 12.90
CA LEU A 54 13.57 7.17 14.13
C LEU A 54 14.83 7.32 14.99
N SER A 55 14.63 7.66 16.27
CA SER A 55 15.68 7.63 17.28
C SER A 55 16.09 6.19 17.62
N ASP A 56 17.20 6.03 18.33
CA ASP A 56 17.71 4.72 18.76
C ASP A 56 16.69 3.98 19.63
N GLU A 57 15.94 4.70 20.48
CA GLU A 57 14.88 4.11 21.30
C GLU A 57 13.75 3.53 20.45
N HIS A 58 13.35 4.23 19.38
CA HIS A 58 12.34 3.71 18.45
C HIS A 58 12.84 2.45 17.74
N ARG A 59 14.08 2.50 17.23
CA ARG A 59 14.70 1.37 16.52
C ARG A 59 14.82 0.15 17.43
N MET A 60 15.24 0.37 18.68
CA MET A 60 15.30 -0.69 19.68
C MET A 60 13.93 -1.33 19.92
N LEU A 61 12.85 -0.54 20.03
CA LEU A 61 11.49 -1.07 20.18
C LEU A 61 11.06 -1.92 18.97
N VAL A 62 11.37 -1.49 17.74
CA VAL A 62 11.11 -2.28 16.52
C VAL A 62 11.89 -3.61 16.55
N ILE A 63 13.16 -3.59 16.96
CA ILE A 63 14.00 -4.80 17.09
C ILE A 63 13.42 -5.75 18.15
N LEU A 64 13.04 -5.23 19.31
CA LEU A 64 12.45 -6.05 20.38
C LEU A 64 11.10 -6.66 19.96
N LYS A 65 10.32 -5.94 19.15
CA LYS A 65 9.05 -6.44 18.59
C LYS A 65 9.29 -7.72 17.80
N SER A 66 10.25 -7.71 16.90
CA SER A 66 10.56 -8.86 16.04
C SER A 66 11.22 -10.01 16.80
N GLN A 67 12.00 -9.72 17.86
CA GLN A 67 12.74 -10.74 18.60
C GLN A 67 11.95 -11.41 19.73
N LEU A 68 11.08 -10.68 20.42
CA LEU A 68 10.46 -11.14 21.66
C LEU A 68 8.94 -11.29 21.57
N TYR A 69 8.30 -10.68 20.57
CA TYR A 69 6.85 -10.52 20.52
C TYR A 69 6.22 -10.98 19.21
N ASP A 70 6.84 -11.98 18.56
CA ASP A 70 6.38 -12.55 17.29
C ASP A 70 6.06 -11.49 16.23
N ASN A 71 6.83 -10.39 16.26
CA ASN A 71 6.71 -9.26 15.36
C ASN A 71 5.37 -8.48 15.47
N THR A 72 4.70 -8.54 16.62
CA THR A 72 3.44 -7.83 16.90
C THR A 72 3.59 -6.80 18.03
N TRP A 73 2.87 -5.68 17.95
CA TRP A 73 2.97 -4.60 18.94
C TRP A 73 2.15 -4.84 20.20
N GLU A 74 1.02 -5.54 20.08
CA GLU A 74 0.03 -5.67 21.12
C GLU A 74 0.59 -6.37 22.38
N PRO A 75 1.29 -7.52 22.27
CA PRO A 75 1.91 -8.16 23.44
C PRO A 75 2.96 -7.27 24.13
N MET A 76 3.71 -6.47 23.36
CA MET A 76 4.69 -5.54 23.93
C MET A 76 4.00 -4.38 24.69
N LEU A 77 2.92 -3.83 24.13
CA LEU A 77 2.12 -2.80 24.81
C LEU A 77 1.53 -3.31 26.12
N ASP A 78 1.06 -4.55 26.15
CA ASP A 78 0.52 -5.17 27.35
C ASP A 78 1.62 -5.39 28.41
N ASP A 79 2.82 -5.78 28.01
CA ASP A 79 3.98 -5.90 28.91
C ASP A 79 4.35 -4.56 29.57
N LEU A 80 4.37 -3.47 28.79
CA LEU A 80 4.62 -2.13 29.29
C LEU A 80 3.52 -1.67 30.27
N ARG A 81 2.25 -1.96 30.00
CA ARG A 81 1.13 -1.66 30.90
C ARG A 81 1.21 -2.48 32.20
N HIS A 82 1.54 -3.76 32.10
CA HIS A 82 1.79 -4.59 33.28
C HIS A 82 2.90 -4.01 34.17
N ARG A 83 3.96 -3.48 33.56
CA ARG A 83 5.03 -2.82 34.31
C ARG A 83 4.56 -1.57 35.05
N LEU A 84 3.64 -0.77 34.49
CA LEU A 84 3.02 0.37 35.20
C LEU A 84 2.19 -0.08 36.40
N GLU A 85 1.58 -1.26 36.31
CA GLU A 85 0.73 -1.83 37.35
C GLU A 85 1.50 -2.67 38.39
N GLY A 86 2.82 -2.80 38.25
CA GLY A 86 3.64 -3.65 39.12
C GLY A 86 3.42 -5.16 38.92
N LYS A 87 2.84 -5.56 37.79
CA LYS A 87 2.66 -6.96 37.40
C LYS A 87 3.96 -7.53 36.78
N PRO A 88 4.11 -8.86 36.70
CA PRO A 88 5.23 -9.48 35.97
C PRO A 88 5.29 -9.03 34.51
N TYR A 89 6.51 -8.84 34.00
CA TYR A 89 6.81 -8.38 32.64
C TYR A 89 8.06 -9.06 32.09
N ILE A 90 8.28 -9.03 30.77
CA ILE A 90 9.31 -9.80 30.06
C ILE A 90 10.63 -9.03 29.95
N PHE A 91 10.61 -7.71 29.72
CA PHE A 91 11.84 -6.94 29.48
C PHE A 91 11.87 -5.56 30.15
N LYS A 92 13.06 -4.95 30.24
CA LYS A 92 13.25 -3.65 30.88
C LYS A 92 14.07 -2.70 30.00
N LEU A 93 13.47 -1.57 29.62
CA LEU A 93 14.16 -0.42 29.06
C LEU A 93 14.49 0.63 30.13
N VAL A 94 15.53 1.42 29.85
CA VAL A 94 16.04 2.51 30.70
C VAL A 94 15.11 3.73 30.67
N ASN A 95 14.30 3.88 29.62
CA ASN A 95 13.40 5.01 29.41
C ASN A 95 12.13 4.95 30.28
N ARG A 96 11.40 6.07 30.31
CA ARG A 96 10.05 6.14 30.91
C ARG A 96 9.08 5.30 30.09
N ILE A 97 8.32 4.43 30.77
CA ILE A 97 7.41 3.46 30.14
C ILE A 97 6.35 4.19 29.30
N GLU A 98 5.83 5.31 29.78
CA GLU A 98 4.82 6.10 29.09
C GLU A 98 5.34 6.70 27.78
N ASP A 99 6.63 7.02 27.71
CA ASP A 99 7.24 7.51 26.48
C ASP A 99 7.38 6.37 25.47
N ASP A 100 7.78 5.17 25.91
CA ASP A 100 7.88 4.00 25.03
C ASP A 100 6.51 3.58 24.49
N ILE A 101 5.45 3.65 25.30
CA ILE A 101 4.06 3.44 24.83
C ILE A 101 3.71 4.41 23.70
N LYS A 102 3.98 5.72 23.88
CA LYS A 102 3.71 6.73 22.84
C LYS A 102 4.48 6.46 21.56
N ARG A 103 5.76 6.07 21.66
CA ARG A 103 6.58 5.71 20.50
C ARG A 103 5.98 4.53 19.74
N ILE A 104 5.58 3.47 20.44
CA ILE A 104 4.93 2.30 19.82
C ILE A 104 3.64 2.70 19.14
N GLU A 105 2.79 3.52 19.77
CA GLU A 105 1.53 3.96 19.17
C GLU A 105 1.76 4.76 17.87
N GLN A 106 2.77 5.64 17.84
CA GLN A 106 3.16 6.37 16.64
C GLN A 106 3.63 5.43 15.52
N MET A 107 4.50 4.47 15.85
CA MET A 107 5.02 3.50 14.88
C MET A 107 3.95 2.55 14.35
N ARG A 108 3.08 2.00 15.23
CA ARG A 108 1.95 1.14 14.86
C ARG A 108 0.97 1.86 13.94
N LYS A 109 0.70 3.15 14.21
CA LYS A 109 -0.13 3.97 13.33
C LYS A 109 0.50 4.09 11.94
N PHE A 110 1.80 4.39 11.86
CA PHE A 110 2.51 4.50 10.60
C PHE A 110 2.50 3.18 9.80
N GLU A 111 2.77 2.04 10.46
CA GLU A 111 2.69 0.71 9.83
C GLU A 111 1.30 0.44 9.25
N THR A 112 0.25 0.79 9.99
CA THR A 112 -1.14 0.61 9.55
C THR A 112 -1.50 1.48 8.35
N GLU A 113 -1.09 2.76 8.38
CA GLU A 113 -1.38 3.73 7.31
C GLU A 113 -0.69 3.36 5.98
N HIS A 114 0.50 2.76 6.06
CA HIS A 114 1.30 2.41 4.89
C HIS A 114 1.26 0.92 4.53
N ASN A 115 0.62 0.09 5.36
CA ASN A 115 0.57 -1.37 5.23
C ASN A 115 1.97 -1.98 5.06
N ILE A 116 2.84 -1.68 6.01
CA ILE A 116 4.22 -2.16 6.08
C ILE A 116 4.53 -2.71 7.47
N ASP A 117 5.68 -3.38 7.59
CA ASP A 117 6.31 -3.67 8.86
C ASP A 117 7.62 -2.87 8.97
N LEU A 118 7.80 -2.08 10.03
CA LEU A 118 9.04 -1.33 10.24
C LEU A 118 10.26 -2.23 10.48
N ALA A 119 10.07 -3.48 10.93
CA ALA A 119 11.14 -4.44 11.10
C ALA A 119 11.86 -4.76 9.78
N ASP A 120 11.19 -4.61 8.63
CA ASP A 120 11.80 -4.80 7.30
C ASP A 120 12.74 -3.64 6.89
N TYR A 121 12.69 -2.51 7.61
CA TYR A 121 13.42 -1.28 7.26
C TYR A 121 14.41 -0.84 8.34
N VAL A 122 14.32 -1.41 9.54
CA VAL A 122 15.25 -1.14 10.64
C VAL A 122 16.29 -2.25 10.70
N ASN A 123 17.57 -1.90 10.50
CA ASN A 123 18.67 -2.83 10.67
C ASN A 123 19.13 -2.89 12.12
N LEU A 124 19.53 -4.08 12.57
CA LEU A 124 20.39 -4.23 13.74
C LEU A 124 21.78 -3.62 13.40
N PRO A 125 22.36 -2.79 14.28
CA PRO A 125 23.75 -2.36 14.14
C PRO A 125 24.73 -3.53 14.19
#